data_AF-A0A357J021-F1
#
_entry.id   AF-A0A357J021-F1
#
_cell.length_a   1.000
_cell.length_b   1.000
_cell.length_c   1.000
_cell.angle_alpha   90.00
_cell.angle_beta   90.00
_cell.angle_gamma   90.00
#
_symmetry.space_group_name_H-M   'P 1'
#
loop_
_entity.id
_entity.type
_entity.pdbx_description
1 polymer ?
#
loop_
_entity_poly.entity_id
_entity_poly.type
_entity_poly.pdbx_seq_one_letter_code
_entity_poly.pdbx_strand_id
1 'polypeptide(L)'
;MLASSAFAETNPVTDEDRDSEVEQKKQEMKEAMAETMEAMVPAMKAMMKAMLEAQIELAREPETARSMAAFKRNLYESLIKEGFSEEEALQITISTSLPSAGYSGN
;
A
#
# COMPACT_ATOMS: atom_id res chain seq x y z
N MET A 1 -48.07 21.25 59.58
CA MET A 1 -48.27 20.06 58.71
C MET A 1 -48.08 20.51 57.27
N LEU A 2 -47.16 19.85 56.55
CA LEU A 2 -47.08 19.60 55.09
C LEU A 2 -46.95 20.81 54.15
N ALA A 3 -46.18 20.82 53.05
CA ALA A 3 -45.07 20.04 52.47
C ALA A 3 -44.69 20.86 51.20
N SER A 4 -43.48 21.40 51.08
CA SER A 4 -42.33 20.83 50.36
C SER A 4 -42.48 20.66 48.84
N SER A 5 -41.70 21.49 48.15
CA SER A 5 -40.91 21.27 46.91
C SER A 5 -41.59 20.89 45.59
N ALA A 6 -41.54 21.87 44.66
CA ALA A 6 -41.51 21.65 43.22
C ALA A 6 -40.16 21.01 42.84
N PHE A 7 -40.20 19.78 42.32
CA PHE A 7 -39.04 19.10 41.75
C PHE A 7 -38.91 19.46 40.26
N ALA A 8 -37.69 19.84 39.89
CA ALA A 8 -37.28 20.14 38.53
C ALA A 8 -37.42 18.91 37.62
N GLU A 9 -38.05 19.13 36.47
CA GLU A 9 -38.22 18.18 35.39
C GLU A 9 -36.87 18.03 34.65
N THR A 10 -36.06 17.07 35.10
CA THR A 10 -34.88 16.63 34.35
C THR A 10 -35.34 15.64 33.29
N ASN A 11 -35.46 16.10 32.04
CA ASN A 11 -35.62 15.22 30.89
C ASN A 11 -34.45 14.22 30.83
N PRO A 12 -34.68 12.91 30.89
CA PRO A 12 -33.62 11.92 30.74
C PRO A 12 -33.28 11.78 29.26
N VAL A 13 -32.04 12.10 28.88
CA VAL A 13 -31.48 11.66 27.58
C VAL A 13 -31.41 10.13 27.64
N THR A 14 -32.15 9.46 26.77
CA THR A 14 -32.22 8.00 26.71
C THR A 14 -30.96 7.44 26.04
N ASP A 15 -30.58 6.20 26.40
CA ASP A 15 -29.37 5.55 25.89
C ASP A 15 -29.37 5.38 24.36
N GLU A 16 -30.55 5.34 23.72
CA GLU A 16 -30.73 5.30 22.26
C GLU A 16 -30.21 6.56 21.54
N ASP A 17 -30.33 7.74 22.14
CA ASP A 17 -29.88 8.99 21.51
C ASP A 17 -28.35 9.04 21.44
N ARG A 18 -27.65 8.54 22.47
CA ARG A 18 -26.18 8.51 22.52
C ARG A 18 -25.57 7.52 21.52
N ASP A 19 -26.21 6.37 21.31
CA ASP A 19 -25.72 5.38 20.35
C ASP A 19 -25.89 5.87 18.90
N SER A 20 -26.96 6.65 18.63
CA SER A 20 -27.18 7.28 17.32
C SER A 20 -26.14 8.37 17.00
N GLU A 21 -25.79 9.21 17.98
CA GLU A 21 -24.76 10.26 17.82
C GLU A 21 -23.35 9.66 17.61
N VAL A 22 -23.05 8.56 18.30
CA VAL A 22 -21.75 7.87 18.15
C VAL A 22 -21.60 7.26 16.76
N GLU A 23 -22.63 6.62 16.22
CA GLU A 23 -22.59 6.07 14.87
C GLU A 23 -22.57 7.17 13.79
N GLN A 24 -23.29 8.27 14.00
CA GLN A 24 -23.27 9.41 13.07
C GLN A 24 -21.88 10.06 13.03
N LYS A 25 -21.24 10.26 14.18
CA LYS A 25 -19.87 10.80 14.26
C LYS A 25 -18.82 9.86 13.66
N LYS A 26 -19.02 8.54 13.77
CA LYS A 26 -18.17 7.55 13.07
C LYS A 26 -18.37 7.61 11.56
N GLN A 27 -19.60 7.82 11.09
CA GLN A 27 -19.90 7.94 9.67
C GLN A 27 -19.29 9.20 9.08
N GLU A 28 -19.44 10.34 9.75
CA GLU A 28 -18.80 11.61 9.36
C GLU A 28 -17.26 11.49 9.33
N MET A 29 -16.67 10.79 10.30
CA MET A 29 -15.23 10.54 10.33
C MET A 29 -14.78 9.67 9.15
N LYS A 30 -15.57 8.66 8.75
CA LYS A 30 -15.28 7.83 7.57
C LYS A 30 -15.39 8.63 6.27
N GLU A 31 -16.40 9.49 6.15
CA GLU A 31 -16.61 10.32 4.97
C GLU A 31 -15.49 11.36 4.82
N ALA A 32 -15.10 12.02 5.91
CA ALA A 32 -13.94 12.93 5.92
C ALA A 32 -12.63 12.19 5.57
N MET A 33 -12.48 10.95 6.02
CA MET A 33 -11.32 10.12 5.66
C MET A 33 -11.36 9.69 4.19
N ALA A 34 -12.54 9.41 3.62
CA ALA A 34 -12.70 9.09 2.21
C ALA A 34 -12.40 10.29 1.31
N GLU A 35 -12.89 11.48 1.67
CA GLU A 35 -12.65 12.73 0.93
C GLU A 35 -11.15 13.10 0.94
N THR A 36 -10.48 12.94 2.08
CA THR A 36 -9.03 13.18 2.17
C THR A 36 -8.22 12.15 1.37
N MET A 37 -8.64 10.88 1.32
CA MET A 37 -8.03 9.88 0.45
C MET A 37 -8.21 10.22 -1.03
N GLU A 38 -9.41 10.66 -1.44
CA GLU A 38 -9.68 11.07 -2.82
C GLU A 38 -8.82 12.27 -3.23
N ALA A 39 -8.66 13.25 -2.35
CA ALA A 39 -7.79 14.41 -2.55
C ALA A 39 -6.29 14.04 -2.67
N MET A 40 -5.87 12.90 -2.11
CA MET A 40 -4.49 12.40 -2.22
C MET A 40 -4.22 11.58 -3.49
N VAL A 41 -5.25 11.10 -4.18
CA VAL A 41 -5.09 10.30 -5.41
C VAL A 41 -4.22 10.99 -6.47
N PRO A 42 -4.38 12.29 -6.77
CA PRO A 42 -3.52 12.97 -7.75
C PRO A 42 -2.05 13.02 -7.32
N ALA A 43 -1.78 13.26 -6.04
CA ALA A 43 -0.42 13.28 -5.49
C ALA A 43 0.23 11.89 -5.57
N MET A 44 -0.53 10.84 -5.26
CA MET A 44 -0.08 9.46 -5.41
C MET A 44 0.24 9.10 -6.86
N LYS A 45 -0.60 9.54 -7.82
CA LYS A 45 -0.32 9.36 -9.26
C LYS A 45 0.98 10.05 -9.69
N ALA A 46 1.22 11.27 -9.22
CA ALA A 46 2.45 12.00 -9.52
C ALA A 46 3.70 11.31 -8.94
N MET A 47 3.61 10.82 -7.70
CA MET A 47 4.67 10.03 -7.06
C MET A 47 4.96 8.73 -7.84
N MET A 48 3.92 8.00 -8.22
CA MET A 48 4.08 6.76 -9.00
C MET A 48 4.75 7.03 -10.36
N LYS A 49 4.35 8.11 -11.04
CA LYS A 49 4.99 8.52 -12.30
C LYS A 49 6.47 8.84 -12.09
N ALA A 50 6.81 9.61 -11.06
CA ALA A 50 8.21 9.95 -10.76
C ALA A 50 9.04 8.71 -10.41
N MET A 51 8.47 7.75 -9.69
CA MET A 51 9.13 6.47 -9.38
C MET A 51 9.41 5.67 -10.66
N LEU A 52 8.42 5.58 -11.57
CA LEU A 52 8.59 4.89 -12.85
C LEU A 52 9.66 5.57 -13.72
N GLU A 53 9.63 6.89 -13.83
CA GLU A 53 10.65 7.65 -14.58
C GLU A 53 12.05 7.44 -13.99
N ALA A 54 12.19 7.45 -12.66
CA ALA A 54 13.46 7.16 -12.00
C ALA A 54 13.95 5.73 -12.26
N GLN A 55 13.06 4.74 -12.25
CA GLN A 55 13.42 3.35 -12.58
C GLN A 55 13.89 3.21 -14.03
N ILE A 56 13.20 3.87 -14.98
CA ILE A 56 13.57 3.86 -16.39
C ILE A 56 14.94 4.51 -16.58
N GLU A 57 15.19 5.64 -15.93
CA GLU A 57 16.47 6.34 -16.05
C GLU A 57 17.61 5.52 -15.45
N LEU A 58 17.40 4.95 -14.26
CA LEU A 58 18.37 4.04 -13.63
C LEU A 58 18.68 2.83 -14.53
N ALA A 59 17.66 2.26 -15.18
CA ALA A 59 17.83 1.14 -16.10
C ALA A 59 18.59 1.50 -17.40
N ARG A 60 18.66 2.78 -17.76
CA ARG A 60 19.44 3.27 -18.91
C ARG A 60 20.92 3.43 -18.58
N GLU A 61 21.28 3.49 -17.30
CA GLU A 61 22.67 3.63 -16.90
C GLU A 61 23.48 2.38 -17.31
N PRO A 62 24.65 2.55 -17.96
CA PRO A 62 25.48 1.42 -18.37
C PRO A 62 25.93 0.52 -17.22
N GLU A 63 26.06 1.08 -16.02
CA GLU A 63 26.38 0.31 -14.81
C GLU A 63 25.23 -0.62 -14.39
N THR A 64 23.99 -0.12 -14.44
CA THR A 64 22.79 -0.92 -14.17
C THR A 64 22.64 -2.05 -15.19
N ALA A 65 22.80 -1.76 -16.48
CA ALA A 65 22.77 -2.78 -17.53
C ALA A 65 23.84 -3.88 -17.32
N ARG A 66 25.06 -3.48 -16.92
CA ARG A 66 26.13 -4.43 -16.59
C ARG A 66 25.79 -5.29 -15.39
N SER A 67 25.22 -4.70 -14.34
CA SER A 67 24.78 -5.42 -13.15
C SER A 67 23.65 -6.41 -13.46
N MET A 68 22.67 -6.01 -14.28
CA MET A 68 21.58 -6.88 -14.73
C MET A 68 22.11 -8.07 -15.56
N ALA A 69 23.04 -7.82 -16.47
CA ALA A 69 23.67 -8.87 -17.28
C ALA A 69 24.48 -9.85 -16.41
N ALA A 70 25.26 -9.34 -15.46
CA ALA A 70 26.02 -10.16 -14.52
C ALA A 70 25.09 -11.04 -13.68
N PHE A 71 23.98 -10.48 -13.18
CA PHE A 71 22.96 -11.26 -12.45
C PHE A 71 22.40 -12.40 -13.30
N LYS A 72 21.91 -12.12 -14.51
CA LYS A 72 21.34 -13.14 -15.41
C LYS A 72 22.35 -14.23 -15.75
N ARG A 73 23.60 -13.84 -16.02
CA ARG A 73 24.70 -14.77 -16.30
C ARG A 73 24.98 -15.68 -15.10
N ASN A 74 25.12 -15.10 -13.91
CA ASN A 74 25.41 -15.86 -12.70
C ASN A 74 24.27 -16.83 -12.36
N LEU A 75 23.02 -16.42 -12.56
CA LEU A 75 21.85 -17.28 -12.39
C LEU A 75 21.90 -18.47 -13.36
N TYR A 76 22.07 -18.21 -14.66
CA TYR A 76 22.18 -19.26 -15.67
C TYR A 76 23.32 -20.24 -15.35
N GLU A 77 24.53 -19.74 -15.11
CA GLU A 77 25.70 -20.59 -14.79
C GLU A 77 25.48 -21.41 -13.52
N SER A 78 24.76 -20.87 -12.53
CA SER A 78 24.43 -21.60 -11.31
C SER A 78 23.42 -22.71 -11.58
N LEU A 79 22.37 -22.45 -12.38
CA LEU A 79 21.38 -23.46 -12.76
C LEU A 79 22.03 -24.64 -13.50
N ILE A 80 22.97 -24.37 -14.42
CA ILE A 80 23.73 -25.43 -15.09
C ILE A 80 24.53 -26.27 -14.08
N LYS A 81 25.18 -25.63 -13.10
CA LYS A 81 25.94 -26.35 -12.05
C LYS A 81 25.07 -27.21 -11.14
N GLU A 82 23.83 -26.78 -10.90
CA GLU A 82 22.83 -27.53 -10.13
C GLU A 82 22.19 -28.67 -10.94
N GLY A 83 22.55 -28.83 -12.21
CA GLY A 83 22.13 -29.97 -13.05
C GLY A 83 20.90 -29.73 -13.90
N PHE A 84 20.42 -28.49 -14.03
CA PHE A 84 19.39 -28.14 -15.00
C PHE A 84 19.92 -28.29 -16.43
N SER A 85 19.06 -28.68 -17.37
CA SER A 85 19.41 -28.62 -18.79
C SER A 85 19.60 -27.17 -19.27
N GLU A 86 20.34 -26.97 -20.37
CA GLU A 86 20.54 -25.64 -20.94
C GLU A 86 19.23 -24.93 -21.27
N GLU A 87 18.26 -25.67 -21.80
CA GLU A 87 16.94 -25.14 -22.14
C GLU A 87 16.15 -24.72 -20.89
N GLU A 88 16.10 -25.57 -19.86
CA GLU A 88 15.43 -25.24 -18.59
C GLU A 88 16.11 -24.05 -17.89
N ALA A 89 17.44 -24.04 -17.83
CA ALA A 89 18.21 -22.96 -17.22
C ALA A 89 17.96 -21.61 -17.94
N LEU A 90 17.87 -21.64 -19.27
CA LEU A 90 17.56 -20.46 -20.07
C LEU A 90 16.13 -19.97 -19.80
N GLN A 91 15.14 -20.87 -19.77
CA GLN A 91 13.75 -20.51 -19.48
C GLN A 91 13.59 -19.90 -18.09
N ILE A 92 14.23 -20.49 -17.07
CA ILE A 92 14.24 -19.93 -15.71
C ILE A 92 14.92 -18.56 -15.70
N THR A 93 16.06 -18.43 -16.37
CA THR A 93 16.80 -17.16 -16.43
C THR A 93 15.97 -16.06 -17.09
N ILE A 94 15.24 -16.34 -18.17
CA ILE A 94 14.39 -15.37 -18.85
C ILE A 94 13.18 -14.98 -17.99
N SER A 95 12.51 -15.96 -17.38
CA SER A 95 11.31 -15.74 -16.55
C SER A 95 11.60 -15.09 -15.19
N THR A 96 12.82 -15.20 -14.68
CA THR A 96 13.21 -14.57 -13.41
C THR A 96 13.26 -13.05 -13.55
N SER A 97 12.40 -12.33 -12.84
CA SER A 97 12.44 -10.87 -12.82
C SER A 97 13.76 -10.36 -12.24
N LEU A 98 14.21 -9.18 -12.70
CA LEU A 98 15.40 -8.57 -12.13
C LEU A 98 15.11 -8.12 -10.70
N PRO A 99 16.10 -8.17 -9.79
CA PRO A 99 15.96 -7.61 -8.46
C PRO A 99 15.62 -6.12 -8.59
N SER A 100 14.42 -5.74 -8.15
CA SER A 100 14.01 -4.34 -8.08
C SER A 100 14.00 -3.91 -6.62
N ALA A 101 14.39 -2.67 -6.34
CA ALA A 101 14.23 -2.07 -5.02
C ALA A 101 12.77 -1.71 -4.69
N GLY A 102 11.82 -2.03 -5.58
CA GLY A 102 10.39 -1.90 -5.32
C GLY A 102 9.97 -2.91 -4.27
N TYR A 103 9.35 -2.39 -3.19
CA TYR A 103 8.74 -3.13 -2.10
C TYR A 103 8.14 -4.47 -2.57
N SER A 104 8.85 -5.56 -2.29
CA SER A 104 8.29 -6.92 -2.30
C SER A 104 7.43 -7.05 -1.05
N GLY A 105 6.29 -6.38 -1.05
CA GLY A 105 5.23 -6.62 -0.08
C GLY A 105 4.57 -7.93 -0.39
N ASN A 106 4.72 -8.89 0.54
CA ASN A 106 3.83 -10.04 0.62
C ASN A 106 2.38 -9.61 0.84
#